data_AF-A0A8T3WQK3-F1
#
_entry.id   AF-A0A8T3WQK3-F1
#
_cell.length_a   1.000
_cell.length_b   1.000
_cell.length_c   1.000
_cell.angle_alpha   90.00
_cell.angle_beta   90.00
_cell.angle_gamma   90.00
#
_symmetry.space_group_name_H-M   'P 1'
#
loop_
_entity.id
_entity.type
_entity.pdbx_description
1 polymer ?
#
loop_
_entity_poly.entity_id
_entity_poly.type
_entity_poly.pdbx_seq_one_letter_code
_entity_poly.pdbx_strand_id
1 'polypeptide(L)'
;MPRSNIRIDEITLVLIVALIALFVGISNHANESKLTEAEKITDVILGNDGIGFAANGIINDTKMNQVQIMDYEDFKESLNAKKNFCIYIEDESGNILLSKGDPQLNEDGIYCRE
;
A
#
# COMPACT_ATOMS: atom_id res chain seq x y z
N MET A 1 -0.37 1.68 52.25
CA MET A 1 -0.89 1.71 50.86
C MET A 1 -2.10 0.79 50.80
N PRO A 2 -3.33 1.30 50.61
CA PRO A 2 -4.49 0.42 50.51
C PRO A 2 -4.45 -0.32 49.17
N ARG A 3 -4.40 -1.66 49.22
CA ARG A 3 -4.68 -2.50 48.06
C ARG A 3 -6.17 -2.41 47.79
N SER A 4 -6.56 -1.76 46.69
CA SER A 4 -7.94 -1.78 46.23
C SER A 4 -8.25 -3.17 45.71
N ASN A 5 -9.07 -3.93 46.45
CA ASN A 5 -9.64 -5.18 45.98
C ASN A 5 -10.84 -4.84 45.10
N ILE A 6 -10.58 -4.57 43.82
CA ILE A 6 -11.64 -4.35 42.83
C ILE A 6 -12.44 -5.65 42.72
N ARG A 7 -13.66 -5.65 43.24
CA ARG A 7 -14.63 -6.72 43.00
C ARG A 7 -15.33 -6.38 41.69
N ILE A 8 -14.99 -7.11 40.64
CA ILE A 8 -15.64 -6.99 39.34
C ILE A 8 -17.00 -7.66 39.47
N ASP A 9 -18.06 -6.85 39.42
CA ASP A 9 -19.44 -7.33 39.40
C ASP A 9 -19.78 -7.94 38.02
N GLU A 10 -20.75 -8.84 37.97
CA GLU A 10 -21.16 -9.56 36.76
C GLU A 10 -21.53 -8.59 35.61
N ILE A 11 -22.18 -7.47 35.94
CA ILE A 11 -22.54 -6.41 34.99
C ILE A 11 -21.29 -5.73 34.40
N THR A 12 -20.26 -5.54 35.23
CA THR A 12 -18.99 -4.91 34.81
C THR A 12 -18.21 -5.85 33.87
N LEU A 13 -18.26 -7.16 34.14
CA LEU A 13 -17.61 -8.16 33.30
C LEU A 13 -18.23 -8.20 31.89
N VAL A 14 -19.56 -8.18 31.79
CA VAL A 14 -20.28 -8.17 30.50
C VAL A 14 -19.90 -6.96 29.65
N LEU A 15 -19.77 -5.78 30.28
CA LEU A 15 -19.36 -4.55 29.61
C LEU A 15 -17.92 -4.60 29.07
N ILE A 16 -16.99 -5.17 29.84
CA ILE A 16 -15.59 -5.34 29.40
C ILE A 16 -15.52 -6.29 28.20
N VAL A 17 -16.24 -7.41 28.24
CA VAL A 17 -16.28 -8.37 27.13
C VAL A 17 -16.87 -7.74 25.87
N ALA A 18 -17.94 -6.94 25.99
CA ALA A 18 -18.53 -6.21 24.87
C ALA A 18 -17.56 -5.19 24.26
N LEU A 19 -16.81 -4.46 25.09
CA LEU A 19 -15.80 -3.49 24.63
C LEU A 19 -14.64 -4.18 23.91
N ILE A 20 -14.17 -5.33 24.41
CA ILE A 20 -13.13 -6.12 23.75
C ILE A 20 -13.65 -6.66 22.40
N ALA A 21 -14.88 -7.17 22.34
CA ALA A 21 -15.48 -7.66 21.10
C ALA A 21 -15.62 -6.55 20.04
N LEU A 22 -16.03 -5.34 20.45
CA LEU A 22 -16.06 -4.17 19.58
C LEU A 22 -14.64 -3.78 19.11
N PHE A 23 -13.65 -3.81 20.01
CA PHE A 23 -12.27 -3.46 19.67
C PHE A 23 -11.64 -4.47 18.70
N VAL A 24 -11.92 -5.76 18.87
CA VAL A 24 -11.49 -6.83 17.94
C VAL A 24 -12.20 -6.69 16.59
N GLY A 25 -13.50 -6.36 16.59
CA GLY A 25 -14.24 -6.08 15.35
C GLY A 25 -13.67 -4.91 14.57
N ILE A 26 -13.28 -3.82 15.25
CA ILE A 26 -12.66 -2.65 14.62
C ILE A 26 -11.22 -2.97 14.16
N SER A 27 -10.45 -3.72 14.95
CA SER A 27 -9.05 -4.06 14.62
C SER A 27 -8.94 -5.01 13.42
N ASN A 28 -9.90 -5.92 13.24
CA ASN A 28 -9.92 -6.83 12.09
C ASN A 28 -10.24 -6.11 10.76
N HIS A 29 -10.83 -4.92 10.79
CA HIS A 29 -11.09 -4.12 9.58
C HIS A 29 -9.83 -3.38 9.08
N ALA A 30 -8.76 -3.30 9.89
CA ALA A 30 -7.52 -2.63 9.50
C ALA A 30 -6.70 -3.44 8.48
N ASN A 31 -6.95 -4.75 8.35
CA ASN A 31 -6.24 -5.61 7.39
C ASN A 31 -6.85 -5.63 5.99
N GLU A 32 -8.11 -5.20 5.80
CA GLU A 32 -8.70 -5.03 4.45
C GLU A 32 -8.15 -3.80 3.71
N SER A 33 -7.54 -2.85 4.43
CA SER A 33 -7.01 -1.63 3.82
C SER A 33 -5.69 -1.82 3.05
N LYS A 34 -4.98 -2.95 3.21
CA LYS A 34 -3.67 -3.15 2.55
C LYS A 34 -3.78 -3.67 1.12
N LEU A 35 -4.73 -4.56 0.84
CA LEU A 35 -4.99 -5.02 -0.55
C LEU A 35 -5.47 -3.86 -1.44
N THR A 36 -6.29 -2.96 -0.89
CA THR A 36 -6.97 -1.91 -1.67
C THR A 36 -6.09 -0.80 -2.23
N GLU A 37 -4.85 -0.62 -1.77
CA GLU A 37 -3.97 0.45 -2.28
C GLU A 37 -3.06 -0.04 -3.40
N ALA A 38 -2.50 -1.25 -3.26
CA ALA A 38 -1.73 -1.88 -4.33
C ALA A 38 -2.60 -2.11 -5.56
N GLU A 39 -3.83 -2.60 -5.38
CA GLU A 39 -4.81 -2.77 -6.47
C GLU A 39 -5.09 -1.45 -7.19
N LYS A 40 -5.27 -0.34 -6.46
CA LYS A 40 -5.49 0.98 -7.06
C LYS A 40 -4.29 1.47 -7.87
N ILE A 41 -3.08 1.28 -7.35
CA ILE A 41 -1.85 1.65 -8.06
C ILE A 41 -1.75 0.85 -9.35
N THR A 42 -2.01 -0.46 -9.29
CA THR A 42 -2.03 -1.33 -10.46
C THR A 42 -3.11 -0.89 -11.47
N ASP A 43 -4.32 -0.57 -11.02
CA ASP A 43 -5.40 -0.13 -11.90
C ASP A 43 -5.05 1.16 -12.66
N VAL A 44 -4.39 2.12 -12.01
CA VAL A 44 -3.95 3.37 -12.67
C VAL A 44 -2.84 3.09 -13.68
N ILE A 45 -1.87 2.24 -13.34
CA ILE A 45 -0.78 1.87 -14.27
C ILE A 45 -1.30 1.11 -15.48
N LEU A 46 -2.27 0.21 -15.25
CA LEU A 46 -2.94 -0.60 -16.27
C LEU A 46 -4.03 0.18 -17.05
N GLY A 47 -4.29 1.42 -16.64
CA GLY A 47 -5.29 2.30 -17.21
C GLY A 47 -4.85 2.97 -18.52
N ASN A 48 -5.82 3.49 -19.26
CA ASN A 48 -5.57 4.23 -20.51
C ASN A 48 -5.42 5.74 -20.29
N ASP A 49 -5.75 6.22 -19.09
CA ASP A 49 -5.82 7.63 -18.70
C ASP A 49 -4.64 8.08 -17.82
N GLY A 50 -4.37 9.39 -17.85
CA GLY A 50 -3.30 10.01 -17.07
C GLY A 50 -1.92 9.37 -17.31
N ILE A 51 -1.29 9.00 -16.19
CA ILE A 51 0.04 8.38 -16.14
C ILE A 51 0.05 6.88 -16.49
N GLY A 52 -1.11 6.26 -16.74
CA GLY A 52 -1.21 4.86 -17.15
C GLY A 52 -0.40 4.59 -18.41
N PHE A 53 0.52 3.62 -18.33
CA PHE A 53 1.53 3.35 -19.34
C PHE A 53 1.59 1.89 -19.77
N ALA A 54 0.80 1.01 -19.16
CA ALA A 54 0.57 -0.34 -19.64
C ALA A 54 -0.94 -0.51 -19.86
N ALA A 55 -1.40 -0.94 -21.02
CA ALA A 55 -2.82 -1.17 -21.24
C ALA A 55 -3.04 -2.27 -22.27
N ASN A 56 -4.03 -3.12 -22.04
CA ASN A 56 -4.36 -4.25 -22.92
C ASN A 56 -3.16 -5.15 -23.26
N GLY A 57 -2.25 -5.33 -22.29
CA GLY A 57 -1.03 -6.12 -22.46
C GLY A 57 0.07 -5.44 -23.29
N ILE A 58 -0.07 -4.15 -23.63
CA ILE A 58 0.91 -3.36 -24.37
C ILE A 58 1.49 -2.30 -23.44
N ILE A 59 2.82 -2.20 -23.39
CA ILE A 59 3.53 -1.12 -22.69
C ILE A 59 3.73 0.04 -23.67
N ASN A 60 3.38 1.25 -23.23
CA ASN A 60 3.67 2.49 -23.94
C ASN A 60 5.01 3.04 -23.47
N ASP A 61 6.07 2.75 -24.23
CA ASP A 61 7.45 3.14 -23.90
C ASP A 61 7.61 4.65 -23.69
N THR A 62 6.85 5.48 -24.42
CA THR A 62 6.92 6.94 -24.25
C THR A 62 6.44 7.36 -22.88
N LYS A 63 5.29 6.83 -22.44
CA LYS A 63 4.74 7.13 -21.12
C LYS A 63 5.55 6.48 -19.99
N MET A 64 6.05 5.27 -20.20
CA MET A 64 6.93 4.60 -19.24
C MET A 64 8.21 5.42 -19.01
N ASN A 65 8.84 5.91 -20.08
CA ASN A 65 10.00 6.80 -19.97
C ASN A 65 9.66 8.13 -19.27
N GLN A 66 8.47 8.69 -19.51
CA GLN A 66 8.00 9.88 -18.79
C GLN A 66 7.86 9.62 -17.28
N VAL A 67 7.30 8.48 -16.88
CA VAL A 67 7.21 8.06 -15.47
C VAL A 67 8.60 7.82 -14.87
N GLN A 68 9.51 7.24 -15.65
CA GLN A 68 10.86 6.94 -15.18
C GLN A 68 11.63 8.21 -14.78
N ILE A 69 11.46 9.30 -15.53
CA ILE A 69 12.12 10.59 -15.27
C ILE A 69 11.32 11.54 -14.35
N MET A 70 10.06 11.20 -14.03
CA MET A 70 9.20 11.98 -13.12
C MET A 70 9.77 11.95 -11.71
N ASP A 71 9.58 12.97 -10.88
CA ASP A 71 9.96 12.87 -9.46
C ASP A 71 9.11 11.79 -8.75
N TYR A 72 9.68 11.06 -7.79
CA TYR A 72 8.92 10.02 -7.07
C TYR A 72 7.70 10.58 -6.34
N GLU A 73 7.79 11.75 -5.69
CA GLU A 73 6.64 12.33 -4.99
C GLU A 73 5.57 12.81 -5.97
N ASP A 74 5.95 13.36 -7.14
CA ASP A 74 5.01 13.69 -8.22
C ASP A 74 4.32 12.43 -8.77
N PHE A 75 5.06 11.33 -8.91
CA PHE A 75 4.52 10.05 -9.35
C PHE A 75 3.55 9.45 -8.33
N LYS A 76 3.91 9.50 -7.05
CA LYS A 76 3.08 9.06 -5.94
C LYS A 76 1.80 9.88 -5.80
N GLU A 77 1.88 11.20 -6.00
CA GLU A 77 0.71 12.09 -6.04
C GLU A 77 -0.18 11.75 -7.24
N SER A 78 0.41 11.53 -8.42
CA SER A 78 -0.32 11.14 -9.64
C SER A 78 -1.05 9.80 -9.50
N LEU A 79 -0.51 8.88 -8.69
CA LEU A 79 -1.14 7.61 -8.33
C LEU A 79 -2.15 7.74 -7.17
N ASN A 80 -2.27 8.92 -6.56
CA ASN A 80 -3.05 9.16 -5.35
C ASN A 80 -2.72 8.15 -4.22
N ALA A 81 -1.45 7.76 -4.15
CA ALA A 81 -0.94 6.80 -3.19
C ALA A 81 -0.58 7.52 -1.88
N LYS A 82 -1.02 6.96 -0.75
CA LYS A 82 -0.78 7.50 0.58
C LYS A 82 0.45 6.89 1.22
N LYS A 83 0.71 5.61 0.93
CA LYS A 83 1.89 4.90 1.41
C LYS A 83 3.03 5.02 0.42
N ASN A 84 4.25 4.87 0.94
CA ASN A 84 5.40 4.67 0.09
C ASN A 84 5.31 3.29 -0.56
N PHE A 85 5.73 3.20 -1.81
CA PHE A 85 5.69 1.98 -2.60
C PHE A 85 6.91 1.88 -3.51
N CYS A 86 7.10 0.71 -4.06
CA CYS A 86 8.10 0.46 -5.09
C CYS A 86 7.50 -0.39 -6.19
N ILE A 87 7.63 0.08 -7.43
CA ILE A 87 7.11 -0.57 -8.62
C ILE A 87 8.28 -0.84 -9.53
N TYR A 88 8.37 -2.08 -9.99
CA TYR A 88 9.32 -2.47 -11.02
C TYR A 88 8.61 -3.29 -12.08
N ILE A 89 9.15 -3.25 -13.29
CA ILE A 89 8.66 -4.01 -14.44
C ILE A 89 9.86 -4.71 -15.03
N GLU A 90 9.71 -6.01 -15.26
CA GLU A 90 10.71 -6.87 -15.87
C GLU A 90 10.23 -7.35 -17.23
N ASP A 91 11.17 -7.54 -18.15
CA ASP A 91 10.92 -8.27 -19.38
C ASP A 91 10.92 -9.80 -19.14
N GLU A 92 10.61 -10.57 -20.18
CA GLU A 92 10.59 -12.05 -20.12
C GLU A 92 11.95 -12.68 -19.77
N SER A 93 13.05 -11.91 -19.92
CA SER A 93 14.40 -12.34 -19.60
C SER A 93 14.82 -11.95 -18.17
N GLY A 94 13.94 -11.29 -17.41
CA GLY A 94 14.21 -10.79 -16.06
C GLY A 94 15.00 -9.47 -16.03
N ASN A 95 15.09 -8.73 -17.15
CA ASN A 95 15.71 -7.41 -17.15
C ASN A 95 14.71 -6.36 -16.67
N ILE A 96 15.13 -5.53 -15.72
CA ILE A 96 14.32 -4.41 -15.21
C ILE A 96 14.21 -3.32 -16.29
N LEU A 97 12.99 -3.10 -16.79
CA LEU A 97 12.65 -2.04 -17.73
C LEU A 97 12.30 -0.73 -17.01
N LEU A 98 11.62 -0.83 -15.87
CA LEU A 98 11.26 0.28 -15.00
C LEU A 98 11.52 -0.11 -13.56
N SER A 99 12.04 0.82 -12.76
CA SER A 99 11.99 0.75 -11.31
C SER A 99 11.76 2.15 -10.77
N LYS A 100 10.69 2.35 -10.02
CA LYS A 100 10.28 3.64 -9.45
C LYS A 100 9.71 3.43 -8.06
N GLY A 101 10.25 4.12 -7.06
CA GLY A 101 9.79 3.95 -5.69
C GLY A 101 10.63 4.67 -4.66
N ASP A 102 10.18 4.63 -3.42
CA ASP A 102 10.96 5.14 -2.29
C ASP A 102 12.21 4.27 -2.07
N PRO A 103 13.44 4.84 -2.12
CA PRO A 103 14.68 4.10 -1.87
C PRO A 103 14.74 3.42 -0.49
N GLN A 104 13.93 3.85 0.48
CA GLN A 104 13.83 3.21 1.80
C GLN A 104 13.18 1.82 1.72
N LEU A 105 12.51 1.49 0.62
CA LEU A 105 11.88 0.20 0.38
C LEU A 105 12.77 -0.76 -0.42
N ASN A 106 14.06 -0.45 -0.57
CA ASN A 106 15.05 -1.33 -1.18
C ASN A 106 15.27 -2.57 -0.30
N GLU A 107 14.62 -3.68 -0.64
CA GLU A 107 14.77 -4.98 0.02
C GLU A 107 15.12 -6.07 -1.02
N ASP A 108 15.91 -7.07 -0.62
CA ASP A 108 16.18 -8.31 -1.36
C ASP A 108 16.43 -8.18 -2.88
N GLY A 109 17.28 -7.22 -3.28
CA GLY A 109 17.70 -7.07 -4.69
C GLY A 109 16.74 -6.26 -5.56
N ILE A 110 15.62 -5.77 -5.01
CA ILE A 110 14.76 -4.79 -5.66
C ILE A 110 15.34 -3.39 -5.37
N TYR A 111 15.76 -2.71 -6.43
CA TYR A 111 16.33 -1.36 -6.35
C TYR A 111 15.33 -0.34 -6.86
N CYS A 112 14.56 0.24 -5.95
CA CYS A 112 13.71 1.40 -6.16
C CYS A 112 14.57 2.62 -6.50
N ARG A 113 14.37 3.18 -7.69
CA ARG A 113 15.00 4.43 -8.09
C ARG A 113 14.02 5.57 -7.86
N GLU A 114 14.57 6.69 -7.40
CA GLU A 114 13.84 7.94 -7.22
C GLU A 114 13.46 8.57 -8.55
#